data_AF-A0ABD5XST9-F1
#
_entry.id   AF-A0ABD5XST9-F1
#
_cell.length_a   1.000
_cell.length_b   1.000
_cell.length_c   1.000
_cell.angle_alpha   90.00
_cell.angle_beta   90.00
_cell.angle_gamma   90.00
#
_symmetry.space_group_name_H-M   'P 1'
#
loop_
_entity.id
_entity.type
_entity.pdbx_description
1 polymer ?
#
loop_
_entity_poly.entity_id
_entity_poly.type
_entity_poly.pdbx_seq_one_letter_code
_entity_poly.pdbx_strand_id
1 'polypeptide(L)'
;MCADSNQAVDNLLVGSSTADGTDEGSLHAYGQHGTDEFTIHRANARRSNNRVVRAHYGDGNSGSAGVVATTNSSAGRLARDFDVLVLDEATQATCASACVPLSRAEKVVLAGDHQQLPPYTAAEGPASSRYGSSLFEHMYADGGVYEGVGVQLRTQYRMHRDVAYLPNRLFYGKSLRNGRAVPELSNHNTIVAHSFGGREERVNHSLRNPTEARFVAILVERLLDDGLAPTQIGVITPYTAQVDLVRDRLGEVNDGDDVVVDTIDAFQGSEREAIVISFVRSNDAGDVGFLGRADDGPRRLNVAMTRAKRHCALVGDWNTLRGHRREAPRNDCTDVYQSIYSDLESSGRVTKPDPSLLP
;
A
#
# COMPACT_ATOMS: atom_id res chain seq x y z
N MET A 1 13.40 8.90 15.00
CA MET A 1 12.54 8.09 14.12
C MET A 1 12.37 8.82 12.79
N CYS A 2 12.56 8.11 11.69
CA CYS A 2 12.48 8.68 10.35
C CYS A 2 11.69 7.78 9.40
N ALA A 3 11.12 8.38 8.37
CA ALA A 3 10.58 7.71 7.19
C ALA A 3 10.67 8.67 6.00
N ASP A 4 10.44 8.17 4.78
CA ASP A 4 10.63 8.99 3.57
C ASP A 4 9.52 10.05 3.38
N SER A 5 8.30 9.77 3.85
CA SER A 5 7.13 10.65 3.70
C SER A 5 6.62 11.19 5.05
N ASN A 6 5.94 12.35 5.03
CA ASN A 6 5.32 12.89 6.24
C ASN A 6 4.25 11.95 6.80
N GLN A 7 3.44 11.35 5.94
CA GLN A 7 2.38 10.43 6.35
C GLN A 7 2.93 9.21 7.08
N ALA A 8 4.04 8.62 6.60
CA ALA A 8 4.67 7.49 7.29
C ALA A 8 5.18 7.89 8.68
N VAL A 9 5.86 9.04 8.80
CA VAL A 9 6.31 9.55 10.11
C VAL A 9 5.13 9.82 11.04
N ASP A 10 4.05 10.39 10.52
CA ASP A 10 2.87 10.72 11.30
C ASP A 10 2.14 9.45 11.77
N ASN A 11 2.01 8.43 10.92
CA ASN A 11 1.47 7.12 11.28
C ASN A 11 2.29 6.43 12.39
N LEU A 12 3.62 6.49 12.29
CA LEU A 12 4.52 5.95 13.32
C LEU A 12 4.34 6.69 14.66
N LEU A 13 4.05 7.99 14.61
CA LEU A 13 3.86 8.83 15.78
C LEU A 13 2.48 8.63 16.43
N VAL A 14 1.40 8.81 15.68
CA VAL A 14 0.03 8.88 16.24
C VAL A 14 -0.79 7.61 16.01
N GLY A 15 -0.30 6.64 15.23
CA GLY A 15 -1.03 5.40 14.95
C GLY A 15 -2.42 5.69 14.36
N SER A 16 -3.44 5.06 14.94
CA SER A 16 -4.85 5.30 14.58
C SER A 16 -5.53 6.40 15.39
N SER A 17 -4.78 7.20 16.16
CA SER A 17 -5.34 8.26 17.02
C SER A 17 -6.09 9.32 16.22
N THR A 18 -7.20 9.79 16.78
CA THR A 18 -8.03 10.88 16.26
C THR A 18 -8.06 12.04 17.24
N ALA A 19 -8.78 13.12 16.90
CA ALA A 19 -8.96 14.25 17.82
C ALA A 19 -9.78 13.86 19.08
N ASP A 20 -10.62 12.83 18.96
CA ASP A 20 -11.59 12.43 19.99
C ASP A 20 -11.17 11.15 20.73
N GLY A 21 -10.07 10.51 20.33
CA GLY A 21 -9.61 9.27 20.94
C GLY A 21 -8.16 8.93 20.59
N THR A 22 -7.44 8.40 21.57
CA THR A 22 -6.03 8.04 21.44
C THR A 22 -5.89 6.53 21.19
N ASP A 23 -5.08 6.16 20.21
CA ASP A 23 -4.64 4.78 20.02
C ASP A 23 -3.63 4.43 21.12
N GLU A 24 -4.06 3.62 22.10
CA GLU A 24 -3.25 3.24 23.27
C GLU A 24 -1.90 2.62 22.92
N GLY A 25 -1.77 2.01 21.73
CA GLY A 25 -0.51 1.44 21.26
C GLY A 25 0.41 2.44 20.54
N SER A 26 -0.05 3.67 20.29
CA SER A 26 0.71 4.68 19.55
C SER A 26 1.77 5.34 20.41
N LEU A 27 2.86 5.80 19.78
CA LEU A 27 3.89 6.57 20.48
C LEU A 27 3.32 7.87 21.07
N HIS A 28 2.30 8.44 20.43
CA HIS A 28 1.54 9.57 20.94
C HIS A 28 0.90 9.27 22.29
N ALA A 29 0.26 8.11 22.47
CA ALA A 29 -0.30 7.70 23.76
C ALA A 29 0.78 7.61 24.84
N TYR A 30 1.89 6.92 24.54
CA TYR A 30 3.00 6.77 25.48
C TYR A 30 3.63 8.12 25.86
N GLY A 31 3.79 9.03 24.89
CA GLY A 31 4.36 10.36 25.13
C GLY A 31 3.42 11.38 25.77
N GLN A 32 2.10 11.17 25.77
CA GLN A 32 1.11 12.06 26.41
C GLN A 32 0.62 11.54 27.76
N HIS A 33 0.61 10.23 27.98
CA HIS A 33 -0.03 9.58 29.13
C HIS A 33 0.87 8.61 29.92
N GLY A 34 2.11 8.36 29.47
CA GLY A 34 3.04 7.43 30.13
C GLY A 34 4.11 8.13 30.94
N THR A 35 4.06 8.00 32.27
CA THR A 35 5.17 8.06 33.25
C THR A 35 6.27 9.14 33.15
N ASP A 36 6.15 10.18 32.32
CA ASP A 36 7.20 11.15 31.96
C ASP A 36 8.50 10.51 31.40
N GLU A 37 8.43 9.32 30.79
CA GLU A 37 9.65 8.57 30.41
C GLU A 37 10.45 9.26 29.28
N PHE A 38 9.78 9.91 28.33
CA PHE A 38 10.43 10.70 27.29
C PHE A 38 9.48 11.73 26.65
N THR A 39 10.06 12.80 26.12
CA THR A 39 9.36 13.84 25.35
C THR A 39 9.54 13.62 23.85
N ILE A 40 8.51 13.91 23.04
CA ILE A 40 8.56 13.70 21.59
C ILE A 40 8.45 15.03 20.85
N HIS A 41 9.31 15.25 19.87
CA HIS A 41 9.22 16.35 18.92
C HIS A 41 9.00 15.85 17.51
N ARG A 42 7.99 16.39 16.81
CA ARG A 42 7.77 16.15 15.38
C ARG A 42 8.26 17.35 14.58
N ALA A 43 9.35 17.17 13.84
CA ALA A 43 9.90 18.24 13.00
C ALA A 43 8.88 18.63 11.92
N ASN A 44 8.70 19.93 11.69
CA ASN A 44 7.74 20.48 10.72
C ASN A 44 6.27 20.04 10.95
N ALA A 45 5.86 19.73 12.19
CA ALA A 45 4.51 19.25 12.52
C ALA A 45 3.38 20.11 11.92
N ARG A 46 3.55 21.44 11.86
CA ARG A 46 2.55 22.36 11.27
C ARG A 46 2.26 22.10 9.79
N ARG A 47 3.15 21.40 9.06
CA ARG A 47 2.97 20.99 7.66
C ARG A 47 2.36 19.60 7.50
N SER A 48 2.10 18.89 8.61
CA SER A 48 1.41 17.60 8.57
C SER A 48 -0.03 17.78 8.09
N ASN A 49 -0.55 16.81 7.34
CA ASN A 49 -1.97 16.72 7.02
C ASN A 49 -2.79 16.10 8.17
N ASN A 50 -2.15 15.45 9.14
CA ASN A 50 -2.79 14.87 10.31
C ASN A 50 -3.13 15.95 11.37
N ARG A 51 -4.42 16.03 11.76
CA ARG A 51 -4.93 17.01 12.72
C ARG A 51 -4.33 16.84 14.12
N VAL A 52 -4.18 15.60 14.60
CA VAL A 52 -3.59 15.27 15.90
C VAL A 52 -2.13 15.74 15.94
N VAL A 53 -1.38 15.49 14.85
CA VAL A 53 0.01 15.92 14.76
C VAL A 53 0.14 17.44 14.85
N ARG A 54 -0.68 18.19 14.09
CA ARG A 54 -0.66 19.66 14.13
C ARG A 54 -1.03 20.21 15.50
N ALA A 55 -2.01 19.62 16.16
CA ALA A 55 -2.51 20.07 17.46
C ALA A 55 -1.49 19.85 18.60
N HIS A 56 -0.83 18.69 18.64
CA HIS A 56 0.01 18.30 19.77
C HIS A 56 1.51 18.59 19.60
N TYR A 57 2.00 18.77 18.37
CA TYR A 57 3.43 18.92 18.10
C TYR A 57 3.81 20.22 17.39
N GLY A 58 2.87 21.16 17.26
CA GLY A 58 3.04 22.40 16.49
C GLY A 58 4.08 23.40 17.02
N ASP A 59 4.45 23.34 18.31
CA ASP A 59 5.17 24.41 19.03
C ASP A 59 6.39 23.94 19.86
N GLY A 60 6.97 22.77 19.58
CA GLY A 60 8.06 22.22 20.40
C GLY A 60 9.47 22.71 20.02
N ASN A 61 10.28 23.06 21.04
CA ASN A 61 11.74 23.19 20.88
C ASN A 61 12.37 21.79 20.76
N SER A 62 13.01 21.50 19.63
CA SER A 62 13.66 20.21 19.36
C SER A 62 14.86 19.89 20.28
N GLY A 63 15.43 20.89 20.96
CA GLY A 63 16.72 20.77 21.65
C GLY A 63 16.76 19.75 22.80
N SER A 64 15.64 19.52 23.49
CA SER A 64 15.57 18.67 24.68
C SER A 64 14.68 17.43 24.53
N ALA A 65 14.05 17.23 23.37
CA ALA A 65 13.13 16.10 23.19
C ALA A 65 13.88 14.76 23.28
N GLY A 66 13.38 13.79 24.06
CA GLY A 66 13.96 12.43 24.12
C GLY A 66 13.87 11.70 22.78
N VAL A 67 12.78 11.91 22.04
CA VAL A 67 12.54 11.33 20.72
C VAL A 67 12.24 12.44 19.70
N VAL A 68 12.87 12.35 18.52
CA VAL A 68 12.56 13.23 17.39
C VAL A 68 12.02 12.41 16.22
N ALA A 69 10.84 12.78 15.74
CA ALA A 69 10.19 12.23 14.55
C ALA A 69 10.34 13.22 13.38
N THR A 70 10.85 12.76 12.24
CA THR A 70 11.14 13.62 11.09
C THR A 70 11.18 12.84 9.79
N THR A 71 11.07 13.51 8.63
CA THR A 71 11.34 12.83 7.36
C THR A 71 12.85 12.62 7.16
N ASN A 72 13.25 11.65 6.34
CA ASN A 72 14.65 11.39 6.00
C ASN A 72 15.39 12.67 5.60
N SER A 73 14.80 13.45 4.69
CA SER A 73 15.33 14.73 4.22
C SER A 73 15.46 15.79 5.32
N SER A 74 14.49 15.85 6.23
CA SER A 74 14.47 16.83 7.32
C SER A 74 15.45 16.47 8.45
N ALA A 75 15.87 15.20 8.57
CA ALA A 75 16.87 14.76 9.53
C ALA A 75 18.22 15.48 9.38
N GLY A 76 18.56 15.91 8.15
CA GLY A 76 19.77 16.69 7.88
C GLY A 76 19.82 18.04 8.60
N ARG A 77 18.68 18.55 9.10
CA ARG A 77 18.59 19.83 9.83
C ARG A 77 18.60 19.68 11.35
N LEU A 78 18.72 18.46 11.87
CA LEU A 78 18.77 18.22 13.30
C LEU A 78 20.05 18.85 13.88
N ALA A 79 19.91 19.52 15.02
CA ALA A 79 21.00 20.26 15.65
C ALA A 79 21.95 19.37 16.49
N ARG A 80 21.60 18.10 16.67
CA ARG A 80 22.32 17.12 17.48
C ARG A 80 22.22 15.73 16.87
N ASP A 81 23.06 14.84 17.35
CA ASP A 81 23.06 13.42 17.02
C ASP A 81 22.26 12.62 18.06
N PHE A 82 21.98 11.35 17.75
CA PHE A 82 21.12 10.46 18.51
C PHE A 82 21.76 9.08 18.69
N ASP A 83 21.45 8.39 19.78
CA ASP A 83 22.00 7.05 20.02
C ASP A 83 21.44 6.02 19.02
N VAL A 84 20.17 6.17 18.64
CA VAL A 84 19.43 5.21 17.82
C VAL A 84 18.56 5.92 16.77
N LEU A 85 18.73 5.50 15.51
CA LEU A 85 17.80 5.76 14.41
C LEU A 85 16.84 4.57 14.26
N VAL A 86 15.54 4.83 14.29
CA VAL A 86 14.52 3.93 13.74
C VAL A 86 14.10 4.49 12.39
N LEU A 87 14.34 3.76 11.31
CA LEU A 87 13.94 4.10 9.95
C LEU A 87 12.82 3.16 9.51
N ASP A 88 11.60 3.70 9.38
CA ASP A 88 10.42 2.96 8.94
C ASP A 88 10.19 3.11 7.43
N GLU A 89 9.46 2.17 6.84
CA GLU A 89 9.28 2.03 5.40
C GLU A 89 10.61 2.10 4.63
N ALA A 90 11.67 1.52 5.21
CA ALA A 90 13.04 1.62 4.73
C ALA A 90 13.25 1.05 3.33
N THR A 91 12.35 0.17 2.86
CA THR A 91 12.35 -0.37 1.50
C THR A 91 11.90 0.63 0.44
N GLN A 92 11.24 1.71 0.84
CA GLN A 92 10.79 2.78 -0.06
C GLN A 92 11.80 3.93 -0.13
N ALA A 93 12.74 3.99 0.81
CA ALA A 93 13.79 5.00 0.81
C ALA A 93 14.95 4.58 -0.11
N THR A 94 15.37 5.48 -1.00
CA THR A 94 16.63 5.31 -1.74
C THR A 94 17.79 5.23 -0.75
N CYS A 95 18.89 4.56 -1.13
CA CYS A 95 20.11 4.54 -0.32
C CYS A 95 20.56 5.96 0.08
N ALA A 96 20.53 6.91 -0.87
CA ALA A 96 20.90 8.29 -0.63
C ALA A 96 19.99 8.98 0.40
N SER A 97 18.67 8.76 0.32
CA SER A 97 17.71 9.32 1.30
C SER A 97 17.96 8.75 2.69
N ALA A 98 18.16 7.42 2.80
CA ALA A 98 18.44 6.74 4.06
C ALA A 98 19.77 7.18 4.71
N CYS A 99 20.78 7.56 3.92
CA CYS A 99 22.05 8.08 4.43
C CYS A 99 21.92 9.39 5.23
N VAL A 100 20.91 10.22 4.95
CA VAL A 100 20.70 11.49 5.65
C VAL A 100 20.44 11.28 7.15
N PRO A 101 19.43 10.52 7.58
CA PRO A 101 19.23 10.24 9.00
C PRO A 101 20.31 9.32 9.58
N LEU A 102 20.91 8.41 8.80
CA LEU A 102 22.03 7.57 9.26
C LEU A 102 23.23 8.39 9.74
N SER A 103 23.49 9.54 9.10
CA SER A 103 24.58 10.44 9.52
C SER A 103 24.37 11.05 10.90
N ARG A 104 23.17 10.88 11.50
CA ARG A 104 22.76 11.47 12.78
C ARG A 104 22.65 10.46 13.91
N ALA A 105 23.01 9.19 13.68
CA ALA A 105 22.93 8.19 14.74
C ALA A 105 24.02 7.11 14.67
N GLU A 106 24.38 6.58 15.84
CA GLU A 106 25.38 5.51 15.95
C GLU A 106 24.80 4.12 15.62
N LYS A 107 23.54 3.88 16.00
CA LYS A 107 22.84 2.61 15.78
C LYS A 107 21.61 2.83 14.92
N VAL A 108 21.27 1.82 14.12
CA VAL A 108 20.10 1.87 13.25
C VAL A 108 19.23 0.62 13.38
N VAL A 109 17.93 0.83 13.44
CA VAL A 109 16.88 -0.17 13.24
C VAL A 109 16.20 0.16 11.92
N LEU A 110 16.30 -0.73 10.95
CA LEU A 110 15.60 -0.62 9.67
C LEU A 110 14.34 -1.48 9.72
N ALA A 111 13.18 -0.87 9.52
CA ALA A 111 11.90 -1.56 9.38
C ALA A 111 11.39 -1.36 7.94
N GLY A 112 10.98 -2.44 7.29
CA GLY A 112 10.51 -2.42 5.92
C GLY A 112 10.16 -3.81 5.42
N ASP A 113 9.58 -3.88 4.23
CA ASP A 113 9.16 -5.12 3.59
C ASP A 113 9.61 -5.13 2.12
N HIS A 114 10.57 -6.01 1.81
CA HIS A 114 11.16 -6.13 0.48
C HIS A 114 10.22 -6.82 -0.52
N GLN A 115 9.12 -7.41 -0.05
CA GLN A 115 8.03 -7.93 -0.88
C GLN A 115 6.99 -6.86 -1.25
N GLN A 116 7.16 -5.63 -0.76
CA GLN A 116 6.34 -4.47 -1.10
C GLN A 116 7.14 -3.48 -1.98
N LEU A 117 6.59 -2.28 -2.20
CA LEU A 117 7.12 -1.32 -3.16
C LEU A 117 8.59 -0.95 -2.86
N PRO A 118 9.47 -0.99 -3.88
CA PRO A 118 10.82 -0.45 -3.79
C PRO A 118 10.79 1.09 -3.80
N PRO A 119 11.94 1.78 -3.74
CA PRO A 119 11.98 3.22 -3.91
C PRO A 119 11.42 3.62 -5.28
N TYR A 120 10.64 4.71 -5.31
CA TYR A 120 10.08 5.21 -6.55
C TYR A 120 11.19 5.59 -7.54
N THR A 121 11.10 5.07 -8.77
CA THR A 121 12.00 5.44 -9.87
C THR A 121 11.17 5.91 -11.06
N ALA A 122 11.51 7.09 -11.60
CA ALA A 122 10.85 7.62 -12.79
C ALA A 122 11.31 6.92 -14.08
N ALA A 123 12.38 6.12 -14.02
CA ALA A 123 12.87 5.35 -15.14
C ALA A 123 11.97 4.13 -15.38
N GLU A 124 11.57 3.89 -16.63
CA GLU A 124 10.68 2.77 -16.99
C GLU A 124 11.37 1.40 -17.01
N GLY A 125 12.64 1.30 -16.60
CA GLY A 125 13.40 0.06 -16.57
C GLY A 125 13.88 -0.28 -15.16
N PRO A 126 14.15 -1.58 -14.87
CA PRO A 126 14.81 -1.96 -13.62
C PRO A 126 16.10 -1.16 -13.50
N ALA A 127 16.40 -0.70 -12.29
CA ALA A 127 17.59 0.09 -12.08
C ALA A 127 18.80 -0.69 -12.59
N SER A 128 19.50 -0.13 -13.59
CA SER A 128 20.68 -0.73 -14.21
C SER A 128 21.86 -0.92 -13.24
N SER A 129 21.67 -0.49 -12.00
CA SER A 129 22.62 -0.56 -10.90
C SER A 129 21.87 -0.76 -9.59
N ARG A 130 22.57 -1.33 -8.59
CA ARG A 130 22.09 -1.44 -7.19
C ARG A 130 21.68 -0.09 -6.55
N TYR A 131 21.94 1.04 -7.22
CA TYR A 131 21.51 2.38 -6.77
C TYR A 131 19.99 2.58 -6.78
N GLY A 132 19.22 1.75 -7.50
CA GLY A 132 17.75 1.75 -7.39
C GLY A 132 17.21 0.85 -6.29
N SER A 133 18.06 0.05 -5.64
CA SER A 133 17.68 -0.73 -4.46
C SER A 133 17.68 0.14 -3.22
N SER A 134 16.79 -0.16 -2.29
CA SER A 134 16.80 0.47 -0.97
C SER A 134 18.01 0.01 -0.14
N LEU A 135 18.38 0.79 0.87
CA LEU A 135 19.38 0.34 1.85
C LEU A 135 18.94 -0.95 2.54
N PHE A 136 17.64 -1.08 2.82
CA PHE A 136 17.07 -2.28 3.42
C PHE A 136 17.33 -3.51 2.56
N GLU A 137 17.06 -3.45 1.26
CA GLU A 137 17.34 -4.56 0.34
C GLU A 137 18.83 -4.84 0.23
N HIS A 138 19.67 -3.80 0.17
CA HIS A 138 21.13 -3.97 0.12
C HIS A 138 21.69 -4.69 1.35
N MET A 139 21.09 -4.47 2.52
CA MET A 139 21.53 -5.08 3.77
C MET A 139 20.89 -6.45 4.01
N TYR A 140 19.59 -6.62 3.75
CA TYR A 140 18.81 -7.75 4.27
C TYR A 140 18.15 -8.66 3.23
N ALA A 141 17.96 -8.21 1.99
CA ALA A 141 17.38 -9.09 0.96
C ALA A 141 18.38 -10.17 0.52
N ASP A 142 17.93 -11.14 -0.27
CA ASP A 142 18.76 -12.22 -0.80
C ASP A 142 20.03 -11.68 -1.48
N GLY A 143 21.20 -12.17 -1.06
CA GLY A 143 22.50 -11.67 -1.52
C GLY A 143 22.94 -10.34 -0.90
N GLY A 144 22.22 -9.86 0.12
CA GLY A 144 22.56 -8.69 0.94
C GLY A 144 23.67 -8.96 1.96
N VAL A 145 24.26 -7.90 2.49
CA VAL A 145 25.43 -7.97 3.39
C VAL A 145 25.15 -8.76 4.68
N TYR A 146 23.92 -8.68 5.19
CA TYR A 146 23.46 -9.27 6.44
C TYR A 146 22.27 -10.22 6.19
N GLU A 147 22.28 -10.93 5.05
CA GLU A 147 21.31 -11.98 4.75
C GLU A 147 21.17 -12.95 5.95
N GLY A 148 19.94 -13.23 6.35
CA GLY A 148 19.63 -14.12 7.49
C GLY A 148 19.79 -13.51 8.89
N VAL A 149 20.26 -12.27 9.02
CA VAL A 149 20.38 -11.57 10.32
C VAL A 149 19.07 -10.85 10.72
N GLY A 150 18.24 -10.50 9.73
CA GLY A 150 16.98 -9.80 9.95
C GLY A 150 15.94 -10.63 10.70
N VAL A 151 15.09 -9.95 11.47
CA VAL A 151 13.95 -10.58 12.16
C VAL A 151 12.68 -10.33 11.36
N GLN A 152 12.05 -11.40 10.89
CA GLN A 152 10.73 -11.30 10.25
C GLN A 152 9.63 -11.29 11.32
N LEU A 153 8.80 -10.24 11.33
CA LEU A 153 7.56 -10.24 12.09
C LEU A 153 6.52 -11.12 11.38
N ARG A 154 6.14 -12.23 12.00
CA ARG A 154 5.30 -13.26 11.37
C ARG A 154 3.82 -13.20 11.74
N THR A 155 3.41 -12.34 12.65
CA THR A 155 2.02 -12.26 13.10
C THR A 155 1.37 -10.99 12.56
N GLN A 156 0.31 -11.14 11.77
CA GLN A 156 -0.47 -10.06 11.20
C GLN A 156 -1.80 -9.89 11.95
N TYR A 157 -2.28 -8.66 12.11
CA TYR A 157 -3.51 -8.33 12.84
C TYR A 157 -4.54 -7.56 11.99
N ARG A 158 -4.25 -7.34 10.70
CA ARG A 158 -5.03 -6.46 9.81
C ARG A 158 -6.12 -7.21 9.07
N MET A 159 -5.73 -8.27 8.37
CA MET A 159 -6.51 -8.88 7.30
C MET A 159 -7.33 -10.05 7.82
N HIS A 160 -8.54 -10.20 7.28
CA HIS A 160 -9.30 -11.44 7.31
C HIS A 160 -8.43 -12.57 6.77
N ARG A 161 -8.54 -13.77 7.35
CA ARG A 161 -7.65 -14.90 7.03
C ARG A 161 -7.62 -15.24 5.53
N ASP A 162 -8.76 -15.08 4.85
CA ASP A 162 -8.90 -15.36 3.42
C ASP A 162 -8.24 -14.29 2.55
N VAL A 163 -8.32 -13.01 2.95
CA VAL A 163 -7.58 -11.92 2.28
C VAL A 163 -6.08 -12.13 2.49
N ALA A 164 -5.66 -12.48 3.72
CA ALA A 164 -4.26 -12.74 4.05
C ALA A 164 -3.68 -13.96 3.32
N TYR A 165 -4.52 -14.94 2.96
CA TYR A 165 -4.07 -16.22 2.42
C TYR A 165 -3.28 -16.07 1.11
N LEU A 166 -3.80 -15.29 0.15
CA LEU A 166 -3.14 -15.13 -1.16
C LEU A 166 -1.79 -14.42 -1.03
N PRO A 167 -1.68 -13.22 -0.41
CA PRO A 167 -0.38 -12.59 -0.20
C PRO A 167 0.59 -13.49 0.58
N ASN A 168 0.12 -14.13 1.65
CA ASN A 168 0.95 -14.99 2.48
C ASN A 168 1.56 -16.15 1.69
N ARG A 169 0.77 -16.80 0.81
CA ARG A 169 1.30 -17.86 -0.04
C ARG A 169 2.25 -17.32 -1.12
N LEU A 170 1.84 -16.26 -1.82
CA LEU A 170 2.52 -15.79 -3.02
C LEU A 170 3.84 -15.08 -2.72
N PHE A 171 3.90 -14.30 -1.63
CA PHE A 171 5.03 -13.41 -1.36
C PHE A 171 5.78 -13.75 -0.07
N TYR A 172 5.15 -14.44 0.89
CA TYR A 172 5.73 -14.69 2.21
C TYR A 172 5.96 -16.18 2.51
N GLY A 173 5.87 -17.06 1.51
CA GLY A 173 6.15 -18.50 1.69
C GLY A 173 5.30 -19.16 2.78
N LYS A 174 4.09 -18.65 3.03
CA LYS A 174 3.17 -19.10 4.09
C LYS A 174 3.69 -18.89 5.52
N SER A 175 4.65 -17.98 5.72
CA SER A 175 5.24 -17.73 7.05
C SER A 175 4.36 -16.88 7.97
N LEU A 176 3.40 -16.12 7.42
CA LEU A 176 2.54 -15.23 8.20
C LEU A 176 1.44 -16.01 8.94
N ARG A 177 1.09 -15.53 10.14
CA ARG A 177 0.10 -16.05 11.06
C ARG A 177 -0.91 -14.96 11.41
N ASN A 178 -2.18 -15.34 11.61
CA ASN A 178 -3.20 -14.39 12.03
C ASN A 178 -3.18 -14.25 13.55
N GLY A 179 -2.94 -13.04 14.06
CA GLY A 179 -2.86 -12.75 15.50
C GLY A 179 -4.22 -12.48 16.14
N ARG A 180 -5.24 -12.13 15.35
CA ARG A 180 -6.62 -12.01 15.79
C ARG A 180 -7.59 -12.45 14.70
N ALA A 181 -8.81 -12.79 15.10
CA ALA A 181 -9.91 -12.95 14.15
C ALA A 181 -10.39 -11.57 13.70
N VAL A 182 -10.38 -11.34 12.39
CA VAL A 182 -11.02 -10.20 11.74
C VAL A 182 -12.33 -10.72 11.16
N PRO A 183 -13.49 -10.06 11.38
CA PRO A 183 -14.78 -10.57 10.92
C PRO A 183 -14.98 -10.38 9.41
N GLU A 184 -15.72 -11.29 8.78
CA GLU A 184 -16.19 -11.16 7.40
C GLU A 184 -17.14 -9.97 7.26
N LEU A 185 -17.23 -9.39 6.07
CA LEU A 185 -18.27 -8.43 5.76
C LEU A 185 -19.53 -9.16 5.29
N SER A 186 -20.66 -8.94 5.96
CA SER A 186 -21.95 -9.57 5.59
C SER A 186 -22.28 -9.29 4.12
N ASN A 187 -22.89 -10.26 3.42
CA ASN A 187 -23.28 -10.18 2.01
C ASN A 187 -22.13 -10.10 0.99
N HIS A 188 -20.86 -10.06 1.43
CA HIS A 188 -19.70 -9.93 0.56
C HIS A 188 -18.71 -11.09 0.75
N ASN A 189 -18.20 -11.62 -0.36
CA ASN A 189 -17.06 -12.54 -0.31
C ASN A 189 -15.83 -11.81 0.22
N THR A 190 -15.07 -12.43 1.11
CA THR A 190 -13.84 -11.82 1.67
C THR A 190 -12.80 -11.48 0.61
N ILE A 191 -12.71 -12.31 -0.43
CA ILE A 191 -11.94 -12.04 -1.64
C ILE A 191 -12.67 -12.60 -2.85
N VAL A 192 -12.75 -11.83 -3.94
CA VAL A 192 -13.49 -12.20 -5.15
C VAL A 192 -12.83 -11.61 -6.39
N ALA A 193 -12.84 -12.37 -7.49
CA ALA A 193 -12.45 -11.89 -8.81
C ALA A 193 -13.68 -11.67 -9.69
N HIS A 194 -13.76 -10.52 -10.34
CA HIS A 194 -14.73 -10.20 -11.37
C HIS A 194 -14.02 -10.20 -12.72
N SER A 195 -14.38 -11.16 -13.58
CA SER A 195 -13.67 -11.43 -14.83
C SER A 195 -14.50 -11.07 -16.05
N PHE A 196 -14.12 -9.99 -16.72
CA PHE A 196 -14.76 -9.53 -17.95
C PHE A 196 -13.81 -8.63 -18.75
N GLY A 197 -13.98 -8.63 -20.07
CA GLY A 197 -13.27 -7.72 -20.97
C GLY A 197 -13.89 -6.33 -21.00
N GLY A 198 -13.13 -5.37 -21.50
CA GLY A 198 -13.57 -4.02 -21.80
C GLY A 198 -12.60 -3.36 -22.78
N ARG A 199 -13.01 -2.28 -23.44
CA ARG A 199 -12.08 -1.54 -24.29
C ARG A 199 -11.18 -0.67 -23.40
N GLU A 200 -9.87 -0.95 -23.37
CA GLU A 200 -8.91 -0.03 -22.79
C GLU A 200 -8.71 1.20 -23.71
N GLU A 201 -8.62 2.38 -23.10
CA GLU A 201 -8.46 3.67 -23.76
C GLU A 201 -7.19 4.36 -23.26
N ARG A 202 -6.44 4.98 -24.19
CA ARG A 202 -5.28 5.79 -23.85
C ARG A 202 -5.68 7.25 -23.71
N VAL A 203 -5.36 7.84 -22.56
CA VAL A 203 -5.53 9.26 -22.28
C VAL A 203 -4.18 9.83 -21.88
N ASN A 204 -3.61 10.69 -22.74
CA ASN A 204 -2.23 11.18 -22.61
C ASN A 204 -1.23 10.00 -22.48
N HIS A 205 -0.51 9.93 -21.36
CA HIS A 205 0.46 8.89 -21.03
C HIS A 205 -0.10 7.80 -20.11
N SER A 206 -1.42 7.77 -19.88
CA SER A 206 -2.08 6.83 -18.96
C SER A 206 -3.17 6.01 -19.68
N LEU A 207 -3.71 5.02 -18.99
CA LEU A 207 -4.76 4.13 -19.49
C LEU A 207 -5.99 4.20 -18.60
N ARG A 208 -7.16 3.95 -19.20
CA ARG A 208 -8.43 3.80 -18.49
C ARG A 208 -9.29 2.75 -19.18
N ASN A 209 -10.26 2.21 -18.47
CA ASN A 209 -11.22 1.23 -18.97
C ASN A 209 -12.61 1.63 -18.46
N PRO A 210 -13.45 2.25 -19.32
CA PRO A 210 -14.78 2.71 -18.92
C PRO A 210 -15.72 1.61 -18.44
N THR A 211 -15.61 0.41 -19.00
CA THR A 211 -16.38 -0.76 -18.59
C THR A 211 -16.03 -1.16 -17.16
N GLU A 212 -14.74 -1.27 -16.83
CA GLU A 212 -14.30 -1.52 -15.46
C GLU A 212 -14.69 -0.38 -14.51
N ALA A 213 -14.50 0.88 -14.91
CA ALA A 213 -14.79 2.03 -14.03
C ALA A 213 -16.28 2.08 -13.62
N ARG A 214 -17.19 1.79 -14.56
CA ARG A 214 -18.62 1.68 -14.28
C ARG A 214 -18.91 0.56 -13.30
N PHE A 215 -18.33 -0.62 -13.51
CA PHE A 215 -18.56 -1.77 -12.65
C PHE A 215 -17.98 -1.55 -11.23
N VAL A 216 -16.83 -0.89 -11.12
CA VAL A 216 -16.25 -0.47 -9.85
C VAL A 216 -17.19 0.46 -9.08
N ALA A 217 -17.79 1.45 -9.75
CA ALA A 217 -18.77 2.33 -9.10
C ALA A 217 -19.95 1.54 -8.52
N ILE A 218 -20.51 0.60 -9.28
CA ILE A 218 -21.59 -0.30 -8.82
C ILE A 218 -21.16 -1.13 -7.60
N LEU A 219 -19.92 -1.64 -7.56
CA LEU A 219 -19.41 -2.37 -6.40
C LEU A 219 -19.29 -1.48 -5.16
N VAL A 220 -18.80 -0.25 -5.35
CA VAL A 220 -18.68 0.74 -4.26
C VAL A 220 -20.06 1.14 -3.73
N GLU A 221 -21.03 1.40 -4.61
CA GLU A 221 -22.42 1.68 -4.24
C GLU A 221 -23.02 0.56 -3.38
N ARG A 222 -22.84 -0.70 -3.79
CA ARG A 222 -23.31 -1.85 -2.99
C ARG A 222 -22.68 -1.90 -1.60
N LEU A 223 -21.39 -1.60 -1.49
CA LEU A 223 -20.71 -1.56 -0.19
C LEU A 223 -21.27 -0.43 0.69
N LEU A 224 -21.60 0.72 0.10
CA LEU A 224 -22.25 1.84 0.80
C LEU A 224 -23.68 1.48 1.23
N ASP A 225 -24.46 0.85 0.35
CA ASP A 225 -25.83 0.40 0.61
C ASP A 225 -25.89 -0.65 1.74
N ASP A 226 -24.86 -1.50 1.83
CA ASP A 226 -24.67 -2.46 2.93
C ASP A 226 -24.13 -1.81 4.23
N GLY A 227 -23.99 -0.48 4.24
CA GLY A 227 -23.75 0.33 5.44
C GLY A 227 -22.29 0.63 5.77
N LEU A 228 -21.34 0.43 4.85
CA LEU A 228 -19.98 0.92 5.06
C LEU A 228 -19.95 2.45 4.93
N ALA A 229 -19.19 3.09 5.81
CA ALA A 229 -18.88 4.50 5.61
C ALA A 229 -17.94 4.65 4.39
N PRO A 230 -18.03 5.76 3.63
CA PRO A 230 -17.15 6.07 2.50
C PRO A 230 -15.65 5.93 2.85
N THR A 231 -15.27 6.39 4.03
CA THR A 231 -13.89 6.32 4.56
C THR A 231 -13.39 4.90 4.84
N GLN A 232 -14.29 3.91 4.88
CA GLN A 232 -13.97 2.49 5.05
C GLN A 232 -13.76 1.76 3.72
N ILE A 233 -13.99 2.44 2.59
CA ILE A 233 -13.85 1.89 1.24
C ILE A 233 -12.66 2.56 0.55
N GLY A 234 -11.92 1.79 -0.24
CA GLY A 234 -10.90 2.34 -1.14
C GLY A 234 -10.93 1.66 -2.50
N VAL A 235 -10.60 2.42 -3.53
CA VAL A 235 -10.38 1.93 -4.88
C VAL A 235 -8.91 2.11 -5.24
N ILE A 236 -8.28 1.03 -5.69
CA ILE A 236 -6.89 1.04 -6.13
C ILE A 236 -6.84 0.69 -7.62
N THR A 237 -6.08 1.46 -8.40
CA THR A 237 -5.89 1.16 -9.82
C THR A 237 -4.45 1.52 -10.26
N PRO A 238 -3.87 0.91 -11.30
CA PRO A 238 -2.50 1.21 -11.69
C PRO A 238 -2.34 2.57 -12.39
N TYR A 239 -3.42 3.14 -12.93
CA TYR A 239 -3.36 4.22 -13.89
C TYR A 239 -4.12 5.46 -13.42
N THR A 240 -3.48 6.63 -13.46
CA THR A 240 -4.08 7.91 -13.07
C THR A 240 -5.33 8.25 -13.89
N ALA A 241 -5.36 7.95 -15.20
CA ALA A 241 -6.57 8.20 -16.00
C ALA A 241 -7.76 7.33 -15.58
N GLN A 242 -7.51 6.14 -15.00
CA GLN A 242 -8.57 5.33 -14.39
C GLN A 242 -8.99 5.89 -13.03
N VAL A 243 -8.06 6.43 -12.23
CA VAL A 243 -8.39 7.13 -10.97
C VAL A 243 -9.38 8.26 -11.25
N ASP A 244 -9.06 9.13 -12.21
CA ASP A 244 -9.92 10.26 -12.58
C ASP A 244 -11.29 9.78 -13.07
N LEU A 245 -11.32 8.77 -13.95
CA LEU A 245 -12.57 8.23 -14.46
C LEU A 245 -13.45 7.59 -13.37
N VAL A 246 -12.85 6.86 -12.42
CA VAL A 246 -13.62 6.26 -11.32
C VAL A 246 -14.15 7.35 -10.38
N ARG A 247 -13.36 8.39 -10.07
CA ARG A 247 -13.82 9.53 -9.28
C ARG A 247 -15.00 10.24 -9.93
N ASP A 248 -14.93 10.48 -11.23
CA ASP A 248 -16.02 11.07 -11.99
C ASP A 248 -17.30 10.21 -11.88
N ARG A 249 -17.18 8.88 -12.03
CA ARG A 249 -18.32 7.95 -11.88
C ARG A 249 -18.89 7.90 -10.48
N LEU A 250 -18.05 7.92 -9.45
CA LEU A 250 -18.55 7.95 -8.07
C LEU A 250 -19.24 9.28 -7.74
N GLY A 251 -18.75 10.40 -8.30
CA GLY A 251 -19.40 11.71 -8.17
C GLY A 251 -20.74 11.83 -8.90
N GLU A 252 -21.01 10.98 -9.88
CA GLU A 252 -22.33 10.89 -10.53
C GLU A 252 -23.38 10.19 -9.63
N VAL A 253 -22.94 9.40 -8.64
CA VAL A 253 -23.83 8.52 -7.86
C VAL A 253 -23.87 8.85 -6.36
N ASN A 254 -22.84 9.51 -5.85
CA ASN A 254 -22.80 10.00 -4.47
C ASN A 254 -22.38 11.48 -4.46
N ASP A 255 -22.86 12.24 -3.47
CA ASP A 255 -22.67 13.70 -3.30
C ASP A 255 -21.23 14.06 -2.84
N GLY A 256 -20.23 13.41 -3.42
CA GLY A 256 -18.81 13.70 -3.21
C GLY A 256 -18.17 13.08 -1.96
N ASP A 257 -18.77 12.05 -1.37
CA ASP A 257 -18.26 11.43 -0.14
C ASP A 257 -16.90 10.72 -0.30
N ASP A 258 -16.09 10.80 0.76
CA ASP A 258 -14.65 10.51 0.96
C ASP A 258 -14.12 9.08 0.60
N VAL A 259 -14.67 8.39 -0.39
CA VAL A 259 -14.08 7.14 -0.91
C VAL A 259 -12.72 7.45 -1.52
N VAL A 260 -11.67 6.85 -0.99
CA VAL A 260 -10.31 7.07 -1.50
C VAL A 260 -10.09 6.25 -2.76
N VAL A 261 -9.92 6.94 -3.88
CA VAL A 261 -9.55 6.36 -5.17
C VAL A 261 -8.14 6.84 -5.50
N ASP A 262 -7.15 5.96 -5.58
CA ASP A 262 -5.77 6.35 -5.87
C ASP A 262 -4.99 5.27 -6.63
N THR A 263 -3.79 5.63 -7.11
CA THR A 263 -2.90 4.66 -7.74
C THR A 263 -2.24 3.74 -6.71
N ILE A 264 -1.77 2.55 -7.13
CA ILE A 264 -1.08 1.60 -6.23
C ILE A 264 0.08 2.28 -5.47
N ASP A 265 0.90 3.09 -6.15
CA ASP A 265 2.04 3.79 -5.55
C ASP A 265 1.61 4.91 -4.60
N ALA A 266 0.52 5.61 -4.91
CA ALA A 266 -0.01 6.70 -4.09
C ALA A 266 -0.83 6.19 -2.89
N PHE A 267 -1.35 4.95 -2.95
CA PHE A 267 -2.11 4.31 -1.89
C PHE A 267 -1.19 3.78 -0.77
N GLN A 268 -0.34 4.66 -0.24
CA GLN A 268 0.57 4.35 0.84
C GLN A 268 0.03 4.79 2.20
N GLY A 269 0.25 3.93 3.20
CA GLY A 269 -0.06 4.22 4.60
C GLY A 269 -1.54 4.25 4.98
N SER A 270 -2.44 3.76 4.13
CA SER A 270 -3.87 3.72 4.41
C SER A 270 -4.45 2.34 4.09
N GLU A 271 -5.10 1.71 5.06
CA GLU A 271 -5.83 0.44 4.96
C GLU A 271 -7.34 0.72 4.98
N ARG A 272 -8.16 -0.15 4.41
CA ARG A 272 -9.61 0.01 4.36
C ARG A 272 -10.33 -1.29 4.72
N GLU A 273 -11.57 -1.18 5.19
CA GLU A 273 -12.40 -2.35 5.46
C GLU A 273 -12.66 -3.13 4.16
N ALA A 274 -12.93 -2.40 3.07
CA ALA A 274 -13.10 -2.93 1.72
C ALA A 274 -12.16 -2.23 0.72
N ILE A 275 -11.51 -3.02 -0.13
CA ILE A 275 -10.75 -2.51 -1.29
C ILE A 275 -11.30 -3.11 -2.58
N VAL A 276 -11.49 -2.26 -3.59
CA VAL A 276 -11.77 -2.66 -4.98
C VAL A 276 -10.55 -2.34 -5.83
N ILE A 277 -9.97 -3.33 -6.52
CA ILE A 277 -8.80 -3.18 -7.39
C ILE A 277 -9.27 -3.27 -8.84
N SER A 278 -9.06 -2.22 -9.64
CA SER A 278 -9.32 -2.21 -11.09
C SER A 278 -8.01 -2.29 -11.86
N PHE A 279 -7.81 -3.38 -12.61
CA PHE A 279 -6.56 -3.63 -13.33
C PHE A 279 -6.45 -2.94 -14.69
N VAL A 280 -7.57 -2.50 -15.27
CA VAL A 280 -7.68 -1.70 -16.51
C VAL A 280 -7.35 -2.45 -17.79
N ARG A 281 -6.29 -3.26 -17.79
CA ARG A 281 -5.73 -3.91 -18.98
C ARG A 281 -6.68 -4.95 -19.55
N SER A 282 -6.98 -4.80 -20.83
CA SER A 282 -7.89 -5.67 -21.58
C SER A 282 -7.58 -5.59 -23.07
N ASN A 283 -6.79 -6.55 -23.57
CA ASN A 283 -6.30 -6.61 -24.94
C ASN A 283 -5.95 -8.05 -25.38
N ASP A 284 -6.10 -8.33 -26.69
CA ASP A 284 -5.85 -9.65 -27.27
C ASP A 284 -4.38 -10.10 -27.22
N ALA A 285 -3.46 -9.18 -26.93
CA ALA A 285 -2.03 -9.45 -26.87
C ALA A 285 -1.59 -10.06 -25.52
N GLY A 286 -2.45 -10.04 -24.50
CA GLY A 286 -2.08 -10.43 -23.14
C GLY A 286 -1.04 -9.49 -22.52
N ASP A 287 -0.99 -8.23 -22.96
CA ASP A 287 -0.05 -7.26 -22.42
C ASP A 287 -0.66 -6.56 -21.20
N VAL A 288 -0.01 -6.70 -20.05
CA VAL A 288 -0.39 -6.03 -18.80
C VAL A 288 0.51 -4.82 -18.48
N GLY A 289 1.49 -4.52 -19.33
CA GLY A 289 2.42 -3.39 -19.16
C GLY A 289 3.28 -3.52 -17.90
N PHE A 290 3.41 -2.44 -17.14
CA PHE A 290 4.28 -2.42 -15.96
C PHE A 290 3.84 -3.37 -14.85
N LEU A 291 2.55 -3.72 -14.79
CA LEU A 291 2.04 -4.72 -13.86
C LEU A 291 2.64 -6.10 -14.09
N GLY A 292 3.08 -6.40 -15.31
CA GLY A 292 3.68 -7.67 -15.70
C GLY A 292 5.19 -7.75 -15.51
N ARG A 293 5.85 -6.66 -15.09
CA ARG A 293 7.30 -6.67 -14.86
C ARG A 293 7.63 -7.62 -13.70
N ALA A 294 8.63 -8.49 -13.89
CA ALA A 294 8.98 -9.53 -12.92
C ALA A 294 9.30 -8.98 -11.52
N ASP A 295 9.96 -7.82 -11.43
CA ASP A 295 10.47 -7.32 -10.15
C ASP A 295 9.42 -6.52 -9.37
N ASP A 296 8.80 -5.49 -9.99
CA ASP A 296 7.90 -4.56 -9.30
C ASP A 296 6.41 -4.90 -9.47
N GLY A 297 6.03 -5.63 -10.52
CA GLY A 297 4.65 -6.08 -10.74
C GLY A 297 4.07 -6.88 -9.56
N PRO A 298 4.72 -7.97 -9.11
CA PRO A 298 4.28 -8.76 -7.95
C PRO A 298 4.16 -7.92 -6.68
N ARG A 299 5.11 -7.02 -6.45
CA ARG A 299 5.16 -6.15 -5.26
C ARG A 299 3.99 -5.16 -5.25
N ARG A 300 3.64 -4.58 -6.40
CA ARG A 300 2.48 -3.70 -6.58
C ARG A 300 1.18 -4.44 -6.27
N LEU A 301 1.05 -5.68 -6.75
CA LEU A 301 -0.10 -6.52 -6.48
C LEU A 301 -0.19 -6.91 -4.99
N ASN A 302 0.94 -7.27 -4.37
CA ASN A 302 1.03 -7.53 -2.94
C ASN A 302 0.54 -6.32 -2.12
N VAL A 303 1.05 -5.12 -2.43
CA VAL A 303 0.60 -3.90 -1.77
C VAL A 303 -0.90 -3.69 -1.95
N ALA A 304 -1.42 -3.74 -3.17
CA ALA A 304 -2.83 -3.48 -3.43
C ALA A 304 -3.76 -4.44 -2.65
N MET A 305 -3.46 -5.75 -2.64
CA MET A 305 -4.26 -6.75 -1.91
C MET A 305 -4.17 -6.58 -0.39
N THR A 306 -2.99 -6.23 0.14
CA THR A 306 -2.76 -6.10 1.59
C THR A 306 -3.29 -4.79 2.19
N ARG A 307 -3.94 -3.94 1.39
CA ARG A 307 -4.72 -2.78 1.87
C ARG A 307 -6.13 -3.14 2.35
N ALA A 308 -6.67 -4.29 1.94
CA ALA A 308 -7.98 -4.76 2.38
C ALA A 308 -7.93 -5.40 3.77
N LYS A 309 -8.88 -5.07 4.64
CA LYS A 309 -9.07 -5.78 5.92
C LYS A 309 -10.06 -6.91 5.80
N ARG A 310 -11.26 -6.66 5.28
CA ARG A 310 -12.40 -7.60 5.33
C ARG A 310 -12.87 -8.06 3.95
N HIS A 311 -12.77 -7.18 2.96
CA HIS A 311 -13.21 -7.44 1.59
C HIS A 311 -12.19 -6.95 0.56
N CYS A 312 -11.86 -7.80 -0.43
CA CYS A 312 -11.01 -7.46 -1.56
C CYS A 312 -11.64 -7.92 -2.88
N ALA A 313 -12.06 -6.98 -3.72
CA ALA A 313 -12.58 -7.26 -5.06
C ALA A 313 -11.48 -7.00 -6.11
N LEU A 314 -11.24 -7.99 -6.98
CA LEU A 314 -10.26 -7.95 -8.06
C LEU A 314 -10.98 -7.86 -9.41
N VAL A 315 -11.02 -6.67 -10.00
CA VAL A 315 -11.77 -6.35 -11.22
C VAL A 315 -10.82 -6.24 -12.41
N GLY A 316 -11.06 -7.04 -13.45
CA GLY A 316 -10.35 -6.88 -14.71
C GLY A 316 -10.59 -8.00 -15.72
N ASP A 317 -9.94 -7.88 -16.88
CA ASP A 317 -9.93 -8.94 -17.88
C ASP A 317 -8.91 -10.02 -17.53
N TRP A 318 -9.35 -11.07 -16.85
CA TRP A 318 -8.47 -12.18 -16.48
C TRP A 318 -7.98 -13.01 -17.66
N ASN A 319 -8.52 -12.85 -18.87
CA ASN A 319 -7.88 -13.44 -20.06
C ASN A 319 -6.62 -12.65 -20.43
N THR A 320 -6.67 -11.32 -20.35
CA THR A 320 -5.50 -10.45 -20.53
C THR A 320 -4.49 -10.62 -19.40
N LEU A 321 -4.94 -10.60 -18.13
CA LEU A 321 -4.05 -10.65 -16.96
C LEU A 321 -3.24 -11.95 -16.85
N ARG A 322 -3.80 -13.06 -17.33
CA ARG A 322 -3.16 -14.38 -17.35
C ARG A 322 -2.47 -14.67 -18.69
N GLY A 323 -2.61 -13.76 -19.65
CA GLY A 323 -2.03 -13.90 -20.97
C GLY A 323 -0.53 -13.61 -20.93
N HIS A 324 0.25 -14.38 -21.71
CA HIS A 324 1.65 -14.06 -21.95
C HIS A 324 1.77 -13.21 -23.21
N ARG A 325 2.61 -12.17 -23.15
CA ARG A 325 2.94 -11.38 -24.34
C ARG A 325 3.70 -12.27 -25.33
N ARG A 326 3.12 -12.51 -26.51
CA ARG A 326 3.65 -13.45 -27.53
C ARG A 326 5.10 -13.22 -27.95
N GLU A 327 5.64 -12.02 -27.73
CA GLU A 327 6.97 -11.59 -28.22
C GLU A 327 7.93 -11.12 -27.11
N ALA A 328 7.59 -11.28 -25.83
CA ALA A 328 8.45 -10.83 -24.73
C ALA A 328 9.34 -11.98 -24.18
N PRO A 329 10.55 -11.68 -23.66
CA PRO A 329 11.30 -12.63 -22.86
C PRO A 329 10.45 -13.11 -21.67
N ARG A 330 10.61 -14.38 -21.26
CA ARG A 330 9.90 -15.08 -20.17
C ARG A 330 10.02 -14.45 -18.76
N ASN A 331 10.47 -13.20 -18.64
CA ASN A 331 10.64 -12.51 -17.37
C ASN A 331 9.43 -11.60 -17.08
N ASP A 332 8.23 -12.17 -17.16
CA ASP A 332 6.99 -11.52 -16.73
C ASP A 332 6.41 -12.21 -15.49
N CYS A 333 5.55 -11.54 -14.75
CA CYS A 333 4.93 -12.07 -13.53
C CYS A 333 3.49 -12.58 -13.75
N THR A 334 3.13 -12.90 -14.99
CA THR A 334 1.76 -13.34 -15.34
C THR A 334 1.35 -14.63 -14.63
N ASP A 335 2.32 -15.48 -14.27
CA ASP A 335 2.13 -16.67 -13.41
C ASP A 335 1.50 -16.34 -12.05
N VAL A 336 1.76 -15.13 -11.51
CA VAL A 336 1.14 -14.67 -10.26
C VAL A 336 -0.37 -14.50 -10.45
N TYR A 337 -0.78 -13.84 -11.55
CA TYR A 337 -2.20 -13.68 -11.89
C TYR A 337 -2.86 -15.02 -12.20
N GLN A 338 -2.18 -15.91 -12.91
CA GLN A 338 -2.68 -17.27 -13.17
C GLN A 338 -2.86 -18.08 -11.87
N SER A 339 -1.94 -17.96 -10.91
CA SER A 339 -2.06 -18.62 -9.61
C SER A 339 -3.25 -18.07 -8.81
N ILE A 340 -3.42 -16.75 -8.76
CA ILE A 340 -4.57 -16.13 -8.07
C ILE A 340 -5.89 -16.58 -8.70
N TYR A 341 -5.99 -16.55 -10.03
CA TYR A 341 -7.21 -16.94 -10.72
C TYR A 341 -7.57 -18.40 -10.46
N SER A 342 -6.60 -19.31 -10.58
CA SER A 342 -6.83 -20.75 -10.37
C SER A 342 -7.36 -21.03 -8.96
N ASP A 343 -6.82 -20.31 -7.98
CA ASP A 343 -7.26 -20.38 -6.59
C ASP A 343 -8.68 -19.90 -6.37
N LEU A 344 -8.99 -18.70 -6.87
CA LEU A 344 -10.32 -18.13 -6.75
C LEU A 344 -11.33 -18.95 -7.54
N GLU A 345 -10.96 -19.50 -8.70
CA GLU A 345 -11.82 -20.36 -9.50
C GLU A 345 -12.12 -21.68 -8.77
N SER A 346 -11.09 -22.34 -8.23
CA SER A 346 -11.24 -23.59 -7.47
C SER A 346 -12.10 -23.45 -6.21
N SER A 347 -12.20 -22.23 -5.67
CA SER A 347 -13.01 -21.91 -4.48
C SER A 347 -14.36 -21.27 -4.82
N GLY A 348 -14.73 -21.16 -6.10
CA GLY A 348 -16.01 -20.57 -6.53
C GLY A 348 -16.09 -19.05 -6.35
N ARG A 349 -14.95 -18.36 -6.28
CA ARG A 349 -14.80 -16.92 -6.04
C ARG A 349 -14.43 -16.13 -7.29
N VAL A 350 -14.55 -16.74 -8.47
CA VAL A 350 -14.51 -16.03 -9.76
C VAL A 350 -15.94 -15.84 -10.24
N THR A 351 -16.30 -14.61 -10.54
CA THR A 351 -17.62 -14.24 -11.05
C THR A 351 -17.49 -13.53 -12.39
N LYS A 352 -18.51 -13.67 -13.23
CA LYS A 352 -18.70 -12.85 -14.42
C LYS A 352 -19.86 -11.89 -14.12
N PRO A 353 -19.71 -10.57 -14.34
CA PRO A 353 -20.82 -9.65 -14.14
C PRO A 353 -22.00 -10.03 -15.01
N ASP A 354 -23.20 -9.68 -14.55
CA ASP A 354 -24.38 -9.70 -15.41
C ASP A 354 -24.12 -8.78 -16.62
N PRO A 355 -24.29 -9.27 -17.87
CA PRO A 355 -24.09 -8.46 -19.06
C PRO A 355 -24.90 -7.15 -19.08
N SER A 356 -26.05 -7.08 -18.39
CA SER A 356 -26.85 -5.86 -18.28
C SER A 356 -26.19 -4.74 -17.44
N LEU A 357 -25.22 -5.10 -16.60
CA LEU A 357 -24.42 -4.14 -15.84
C LEU A 357 -23.24 -3.60 -16.66
N LEU A 358 -22.92 -4.27 -17.77
CA LEU A 358 -21.85 -3.91 -18.69
C LEU A 358 -22.44 -3.14 -19.91
N PRO A 359 -21.77 -2.09 -20.41
CA PRO A 359 -22.21 -1.30 -21.55
C PRO A 359 -22.27 -2.06 -22.89
#